data_AF-A0A9W4KFQ2-F1
#
_entry.id   AF-A0A9W4KFQ2-F1
#
_cell.length_a   1.000
_cell.length_b   1.000
_cell.length_c   1.000
_cell.angle_alpha   90.00
_cell.angle_beta   90.00
_cell.angle_gamma   90.00
#
_symmetry.space_group_name_H-M   'P 1'
#
loop_
_entity.id
_entity.type
_entity.pdbx_description
1 polymer ?
#
loop_
_entity_poly.entity_id
_entity_poly.type
_entity_poly.pdbx_seq_one_letter_code
_entity_poly.pdbx_strand_id
1 'polypeptide(L)'
;MISSLTAYAFQDASPHYDSYVQSLAPIWIDQLGPVSAQWFEYPSCGHSAVGVKGIYGCTAVIIASEKGVYISHIWENPVFVDHDFNPTDEKSFTINAFNSLRDGTEYAQSITGLIGTDQNPGVLNAIYAPKVFVLTPFATEWDRQNFGISTTLRYQMRVQELAQQIVSIVPGSGGNGIILGYTRTSRQASSQVPGIAGRAILEIDPSYARLTTPYDSKSTGLQIGRWRLWVEDQLITYQDFWLPHITAPGGTSRRDIG
;
A
#
# COMPACT_ATOMS: atom_id res chain seq x y z
N MET A 1 -7.94 32.32 -26.25
CA MET A 1 -7.88 30.91 -26.72
C MET A 1 -7.76 30.04 -25.48
N ILE A 2 -8.70 29.13 -25.27
CA ILE A 2 -8.63 28.15 -24.17
C ILE A 2 -7.65 27.08 -24.64
N SER A 3 -6.49 27.00 -24.00
CA SER A 3 -5.47 25.99 -24.31
C SER A 3 -5.98 24.62 -23.89
N SER A 4 -6.33 23.76 -24.85
CA SER A 4 -6.76 22.39 -24.60
C SER A 4 -5.56 21.49 -24.30
N LEU A 5 -5.51 20.91 -23.11
CA LEU A 5 -4.57 19.84 -22.76
C LEU A 5 -5.01 18.53 -23.41
N THR A 6 -4.07 17.76 -23.94
CA THR A 6 -4.33 16.41 -24.47
C THR A 6 -3.62 15.37 -23.60
N ALA A 7 -4.37 14.36 -23.15
CA ALA A 7 -3.84 13.25 -22.38
C ALA A 7 -3.54 12.06 -23.29
N TYR A 8 -2.31 11.54 -23.20
CA TYR A 8 -1.94 10.25 -23.78
C TYR A 8 -1.76 9.26 -22.63
N ALA A 9 -2.70 8.32 -22.50
CA ALA A 9 -2.56 7.19 -21.59
C ALA A 9 -1.69 6.12 -22.26
N PHE A 10 -0.72 5.59 -21.52
CA PHE A 10 -0.08 4.34 -21.90
C PHE A 10 -1.07 3.20 -21.63
N GLN A 11 -0.88 2.07 -22.31
CA GLN A 11 -1.82 0.96 -22.34
C GLN A 11 -2.22 0.55 -20.91
N ASP A 12 -3.45 0.87 -20.50
CA ASP A 12 -3.93 0.54 -19.16
C ASP A 12 -4.04 -0.98 -19.06
N ALA A 13 -3.88 -1.51 -17.85
CA ALA A 13 -4.08 -2.93 -17.61
C ALA A 13 -5.53 -3.28 -17.99
N SER A 14 -5.72 -3.88 -19.17
CA SER A 14 -7.03 -4.12 -19.78
C SER A 14 -7.84 -5.15 -18.96
N PRO A 15 -9.18 -5.08 -18.97
CA PRO A 15 -10.02 -5.74 -17.97
C PRO A 15 -10.25 -7.22 -18.35
N HIS A 16 -9.30 -8.06 -18.00
CA HIS A 16 -9.52 -9.47 -17.67
C HIS A 16 -8.49 -9.84 -16.59
N TYR A 17 -8.73 -9.38 -15.36
CA TYR A 17 -7.80 -9.56 -14.23
C TYR A 17 -7.84 -10.96 -13.62
N ASP A 18 -8.12 -12.00 -14.40
CA ASP A 18 -8.04 -13.35 -13.85
C ASP A 18 -6.58 -13.68 -13.57
N SER A 19 -6.23 -13.75 -12.29
CA SER A 19 -4.86 -13.98 -11.79
C SER A 19 -3.85 -12.90 -12.21
N TYR A 20 -4.27 -11.66 -12.43
CA TYR A 20 -3.36 -10.56 -12.82
C TYR A 20 -2.24 -10.38 -11.81
N VAL A 21 -2.54 -10.47 -10.51
CA VAL A 21 -1.55 -10.35 -9.44
C VAL A 21 -0.44 -11.41 -9.54
N GLN A 22 -0.70 -12.56 -10.16
CA GLN A 22 0.34 -13.58 -10.39
C GLN A 22 1.41 -13.14 -11.39
N SER A 23 1.07 -12.23 -12.30
CA SER A 23 1.99 -11.68 -13.30
C SER A 23 2.92 -10.59 -12.74
N LEU A 24 2.54 -10.01 -11.59
CA LEU A 24 3.36 -9.01 -10.91
C LEU A 24 4.57 -9.68 -10.26
N ALA A 25 5.67 -8.94 -10.15
CA ALA A 25 6.89 -9.35 -9.45
C ALA A 25 7.19 -8.40 -8.28
N PRO A 26 6.41 -8.46 -7.17
CA PRO A 26 6.58 -7.50 -6.10
C PRO A 26 7.83 -7.76 -5.28
N ILE A 27 8.44 -6.69 -4.79
CA ILE A 27 9.32 -6.76 -3.62
C ILE A 27 8.43 -7.00 -2.40
N TRP A 28 8.68 -8.09 -1.69
CA TRP A 28 7.91 -8.47 -0.51
C TRP A 28 8.59 -7.94 0.75
N ILE A 29 7.79 -7.39 1.67
CA ILE A 29 8.30 -7.12 3.01
C ILE A 29 8.64 -8.42 3.74
N ASP A 30 9.81 -8.45 4.36
CA ASP A 30 10.18 -9.53 5.26
C ASP A 30 9.40 -9.41 6.55
N GLN A 31 8.75 -10.50 6.95
CA GLN A 31 8.13 -10.55 8.27
C GLN A 31 9.18 -10.98 9.28
N LEU A 32 9.48 -10.05 10.19
CA LEU A 32 10.44 -10.20 11.28
C LEU A 32 9.81 -9.70 12.58
N GLY A 33 9.93 -10.50 13.65
CA GLY A 33 9.32 -10.20 14.94
C GLY A 33 7.79 -10.09 14.90
N PRO A 34 7.15 -9.57 15.97
CA PRO A 34 5.68 -9.43 16.04
C PRO A 34 5.12 -8.43 15.03
N VAL A 35 5.90 -7.38 14.71
CA VAL A 35 5.55 -6.33 13.75
C VAL A 35 6.80 -5.98 12.95
N SER A 36 6.69 -6.09 11.63
CA SER A 36 7.66 -5.50 10.70
C SER A 36 7.01 -4.45 9.83
N ALA A 37 7.78 -3.45 9.43
CA ALA A 37 7.30 -2.41 8.54
C ALA A 37 8.42 -1.66 7.83
N GLN A 38 8.19 -1.29 6.57
CA GLN A 38 9.20 -0.63 5.75
C GLN A 38 8.57 0.37 4.77
N TRP A 39 9.28 1.47 4.53
CA TRP A 39 9.01 2.41 3.45
C TRP A 39 9.68 1.98 2.15
N PHE A 40 8.93 2.10 1.05
CA PHE A 40 9.42 1.90 -0.31
C PHE A 40 9.16 3.15 -1.13
N GLU A 41 10.21 3.76 -1.65
CA GLU A 41 10.09 4.88 -2.60
C GLU A 41 9.62 4.39 -3.97
N TYR A 42 8.81 5.19 -4.65
CA TYR A 42 8.44 4.87 -6.02
C TYR A 42 9.65 5.03 -6.95
N PRO A 43 9.82 4.11 -7.92
CA PRO A 43 10.90 4.26 -8.88
C PRO A 43 10.65 5.48 -9.77
N SER A 44 11.71 6.10 -10.24
CA SER A 44 11.63 7.19 -11.21
C SER A 44 11.21 6.71 -12.61
N CYS A 45 11.43 5.43 -12.93
CA CYS A 45 11.00 4.83 -14.19
C CYS A 45 10.78 3.34 -14.04
N GLY A 46 10.05 2.76 -15.00
CA GLY A 46 9.76 1.33 -15.01
C GLY A 46 8.61 0.97 -14.08
N HIS A 47 7.82 -0.01 -14.52
CA HIS A 47 6.77 -0.60 -13.71
C HIS A 47 7.38 -1.35 -12.52
N SER A 48 6.78 -1.21 -11.35
CA SER A 48 7.21 -1.93 -10.16
C SER A 48 6.03 -2.35 -9.30
N ALA A 49 6.30 -3.23 -8.34
CA ALA A 49 5.32 -3.61 -7.33
C ALA A 49 6.03 -3.85 -6.01
N VAL A 50 5.35 -3.53 -4.91
CA VAL A 50 5.76 -3.85 -3.54
C VAL A 50 4.55 -4.39 -2.80
N GLY A 51 4.76 -5.28 -1.84
CA GLY A 51 3.62 -5.90 -1.18
C GLY A 51 3.93 -6.63 0.11
N VAL A 52 2.85 -7.11 0.72
CA VAL A 52 2.88 -8.06 1.82
C VAL A 52 2.21 -9.35 1.36
N LYS A 53 2.87 -10.48 1.63
CA LYS A 53 2.34 -11.83 1.40
C LYS A 53 2.40 -12.64 2.69
N GLY A 54 1.84 -13.84 2.67
CA GLY A 54 1.86 -14.71 3.84
C GLY A 54 0.94 -14.19 4.95
N ILE A 55 -0.09 -13.40 4.62
CA ILE A 55 -1.10 -12.99 5.59
C ILE A 55 -2.21 -14.05 5.60
N TYR A 56 -2.26 -14.84 6.67
CA TYR A 56 -3.19 -15.98 6.84
C TYR A 56 -3.94 -15.95 8.18
N GLY A 57 -4.05 -14.77 8.76
CA GLY A 57 -4.49 -14.49 10.14
C GLY A 57 -3.98 -13.12 10.59
N CYS A 58 -2.88 -12.68 10.00
CA CYS A 58 -2.19 -11.42 10.24
C CYS A 58 -2.99 -10.18 9.80
N THR A 59 -2.59 -9.02 10.29
CA THR A 59 -3.06 -7.70 9.84
C THR A 59 -1.91 -6.96 9.15
N ALA A 60 -2.23 -6.09 8.19
CA ALA A 60 -1.24 -5.22 7.54
C ALA A 60 -1.75 -3.78 7.53
N VAL A 61 -0.85 -2.83 7.76
CA VAL A 61 -1.11 -1.39 7.56
C VAL A 61 -0.35 -0.96 6.32
N ILE A 62 -1.06 -0.34 5.37
CA ILE A 62 -0.48 0.20 4.15
C ILE A 62 -0.75 1.70 4.14
N ILE A 63 0.29 2.51 3.96
CA ILE A 63 0.17 3.96 3.82
C ILE A 63 0.82 4.38 2.51
N ALA A 64 0.01 4.69 1.50
CA ALA A 64 0.49 5.13 0.20
C ALA A 64 0.45 6.66 0.12
N SER A 65 1.52 7.29 -0.36
CA SER A 65 1.56 8.73 -0.69
C SER A 65 1.96 8.91 -2.15
N GLU A 66 2.13 10.16 -2.59
CA GLU A 66 2.69 10.48 -3.90
C GLU A 66 4.18 10.12 -4.05
N LYS A 67 4.87 9.81 -2.94
CA LYS A 67 6.33 9.54 -2.94
C LYS A 67 6.68 8.07 -2.84
N GLY A 68 5.78 7.25 -2.31
CA GLY A 68 6.09 5.88 -1.96
C GLY A 68 4.99 5.25 -1.14
N VAL A 69 5.30 4.09 -0.57
CA VAL A 69 4.37 3.36 0.28
C VAL A 69 5.06 2.74 1.47
N TYR A 70 4.41 2.90 2.62
CA TYR A 70 4.73 2.18 3.84
C TYR A 70 3.90 0.91 3.89
N ILE A 71 4.52 -0.24 4.11
CA ILE A 71 3.83 -1.52 4.25
C ILE A 71 4.27 -2.15 5.56
N SER A 72 3.32 -2.66 6.34
CA SER A 72 3.59 -3.44 7.54
C SER A 72 3.03 -4.86 7.46
N HIS A 73 3.59 -5.73 8.30
CA HIS A 73 3.07 -7.05 8.61
C HIS A 73 2.99 -7.17 10.13
N ILE A 74 1.77 -7.35 10.65
CA ILE A 74 1.47 -7.50 12.08
C ILE A 74 0.94 -8.91 12.31
N TRP A 75 1.66 -9.72 13.09
CA TRP A 75 1.21 -11.07 13.40
C TRP A 75 -0.11 -11.10 14.15
N GLU A 76 -0.94 -12.11 13.88
CA GLU A 76 -2.10 -12.43 14.71
C GLU A 76 -1.67 -12.72 16.16
N ASN A 77 -0.69 -13.61 16.32
CA ASN A 77 -0.09 -13.98 17.58
C ASN A 77 1.39 -13.54 17.59
N PRO A 78 1.84 -12.70 18.54
CA PRO A 78 1.19 -12.43 19.83
C PRO A 78 0.43 -11.10 19.90
N VAL A 79 0.16 -10.42 18.78
CA VAL A 79 -0.31 -9.02 18.82
C VAL A 79 -1.80 -8.91 19.10
N PHE A 80 -2.64 -9.65 18.36
CA PHE A 80 -4.09 -9.64 18.50
C PHE A 80 -4.60 -10.71 19.48
N VAL A 81 -3.91 -11.86 19.52
CA VAL A 81 -4.21 -12.97 20.43
C VAL A 81 -2.93 -13.52 21.05
N ASP A 82 -3.06 -14.16 22.21
CA ASP A 82 -1.97 -14.88 22.86
C ASP A 82 -1.79 -16.32 22.31
N HIS A 83 -0.87 -17.09 22.92
CA HIS A 83 -0.60 -18.48 22.55
C HIS A 83 -1.79 -19.44 22.72
N ASP A 84 -2.74 -19.07 23.58
CA ASP A 84 -3.97 -19.82 23.82
C ASP A 84 -5.16 -19.28 22.98
N PHE A 85 -4.87 -18.38 22.03
CA PHE A 85 -5.85 -17.69 21.17
C PHE A 85 -6.84 -16.79 21.91
N ASN A 86 -6.54 -16.39 23.16
CA ASN A 86 -7.34 -15.38 23.84
C ASN A 86 -6.97 -13.98 23.31
N PRO A 87 -7.93 -13.05 23.21
CA PRO A 87 -7.63 -11.67 22.85
C PRO A 87 -6.61 -11.05 23.79
N THR A 88 -5.61 -10.36 23.24
CA THR A 88 -4.67 -9.59 24.06
C THR A 88 -5.35 -8.40 24.73
N ASP A 89 -4.84 -7.99 25.89
CA ASP A 89 -5.32 -6.78 26.56
C ASP A 89 -5.00 -5.52 25.75
N GLU A 90 -5.77 -4.45 26.00
CA GLU A 90 -5.67 -3.18 25.25
C GLU A 90 -4.28 -2.54 25.30
N LYS A 91 -3.59 -2.62 26.45
CA LYS A 91 -2.27 -2.03 26.61
C LYS A 91 -1.24 -2.80 25.79
N SER A 92 -1.26 -4.13 25.87
CA SER A 92 -0.38 -5.00 25.08
C SER A 92 -0.63 -4.82 23.58
N PHE A 93 -1.90 -4.79 23.16
CA PHE A 93 -2.27 -4.53 21.77
C PHE A 93 -1.74 -3.17 21.29
N THR A 94 -1.97 -2.10 22.06
CA THR A 94 -1.55 -0.75 21.68
C THR A 94 -0.03 -0.63 21.58
N ILE A 95 0.71 -1.22 22.52
CA ILE A 95 2.17 -1.22 22.50
C ILE A 95 2.68 -1.99 21.28
N ASN A 96 2.20 -3.22 21.09
CA ASN A 96 2.74 -4.12 20.09
C ASN A 96 2.31 -3.75 18.67
N ALA A 97 1.08 -3.26 18.47
CA ALA A 97 0.57 -2.86 17.16
C ALA A 97 0.88 -1.39 16.87
N PHE A 98 0.20 -0.46 17.55
CA PHE A 98 0.23 0.95 17.18
C PHE A 98 1.56 1.63 17.51
N ASN A 99 2.05 1.51 18.75
CA ASN A 99 3.28 2.20 19.15
C ASN A 99 4.50 1.69 18.35
N SER A 100 4.57 0.37 18.09
CA SER A 100 5.60 -0.20 17.21
C SER A 100 5.64 0.45 15.82
N LEU A 101 4.48 0.74 15.21
CA LEU A 101 4.43 1.43 13.92
C LEU A 101 4.66 2.93 14.04
N ARG A 102 4.09 3.57 15.06
CA ARG A 102 4.21 5.02 15.30
C ARG A 102 5.66 5.42 15.55
N ASP A 103 6.30 4.75 16.49
CA ASP A 103 7.62 5.12 17.03
C ASP A 103 8.75 4.35 16.33
N GLY A 104 8.43 3.22 15.70
CA GLY A 104 9.39 2.30 15.12
C GLY A 104 9.96 1.30 16.13
N THR A 105 10.55 0.23 15.61
CA THR A 105 11.26 -0.82 16.35
C THR A 105 12.50 -1.23 15.55
N GLU A 106 13.19 -2.30 15.97
CA GLU A 106 14.27 -2.90 15.16
C GLU A 106 13.79 -3.39 13.79
N TYR A 107 12.53 -3.81 13.67
CA TYR A 107 11.95 -4.40 12.45
C TYR A 107 10.88 -3.54 11.78
N ALA A 108 10.47 -2.45 12.42
CA ALA A 108 9.46 -1.54 11.91
C ALA A 108 9.99 -0.11 11.82
N GLN A 109 9.98 0.45 10.62
CA GLN A 109 10.29 1.86 10.43
C GLN A 109 9.20 2.75 11.05
N SER A 110 9.59 3.87 11.67
CA SER A 110 8.67 4.81 12.31
C SER A 110 7.81 5.58 11.31
N ILE A 111 6.48 5.55 11.50
CA ILE A 111 5.54 6.40 10.74
C ILE A 111 5.75 7.88 11.07
N THR A 112 5.94 8.23 12.35
CA THR A 112 6.16 9.63 12.75
C THR A 112 7.46 10.19 12.16
N GLY A 113 8.51 9.38 12.08
CA GLY A 113 9.74 9.74 11.37
C GLY A 113 9.52 9.99 9.87
N LEU A 114 8.63 9.23 9.22
CA LEU A 114 8.29 9.40 7.80
C LEU A 114 7.36 10.59 7.52
N ILE A 115 6.60 11.06 8.51
CA ILE A 115 5.76 12.27 8.39
C ILE A 115 6.63 13.53 8.41
N GLY A 116 7.68 13.55 9.25
CA GLY A 116 8.53 14.71 9.45
C GLY A 116 7.81 15.86 10.16
N THR A 117 8.21 17.10 9.86
CA THR A 117 7.61 18.32 10.43
C THR A 117 7.15 19.28 9.33
N ASP A 118 6.45 20.34 9.68
CA ASP A 118 6.04 21.35 8.68
C ASP A 118 7.24 22.09 8.06
N GLN A 119 8.33 22.27 8.82
CA GLN A 119 9.57 22.89 8.32
C GLN A 119 10.44 21.91 7.52
N ASN A 120 10.33 20.62 7.79
CA ASN A 120 11.04 19.56 7.08
C ASN A 120 10.07 18.41 6.78
N PRO A 121 9.20 18.56 5.76
CA PRO A 121 8.14 17.60 5.50
C PRO A 121 8.72 16.28 5.03
N GLY A 122 8.33 15.20 5.71
CA GLY A 122 8.65 13.83 5.31
C GLY A 122 7.74 13.33 4.20
N VAL A 123 8.01 12.12 3.72
CA VAL A 123 7.33 11.46 2.60
C VAL A 123 5.86 11.10 2.88
N LEU A 124 5.45 11.08 4.16
CA LEU A 124 4.06 10.92 4.60
C LEU A 124 3.42 12.23 5.09
N ASN A 125 4.04 13.37 4.83
CA ASN A 125 3.44 14.68 5.13
C ASN A 125 2.16 14.91 4.30
N ALA A 126 1.24 15.72 4.82
CA ALA A 126 -0.05 16.01 4.20
C ALA A 126 0.05 16.54 2.76
N ILE A 127 1.14 17.24 2.42
CA ILE A 127 1.38 17.77 1.06
C ILE A 127 1.52 16.67 0.00
N TYR A 128 1.76 15.41 0.40
CA TYR A 128 1.88 14.26 -0.48
C TYR A 128 0.66 13.33 -0.44
N ALA A 129 -0.47 13.84 0.06
CA ALA A 129 -1.78 13.19 0.05
C ALA A 129 -1.74 11.71 0.46
N PRO A 130 -1.22 11.38 1.66
CA PRO A 130 -1.13 9.99 2.11
C PRO A 130 -2.53 9.38 2.27
N LYS A 131 -2.66 8.07 2.08
CA LYS A 131 -3.88 7.28 2.30
C LYS A 131 -3.57 6.07 3.16
N VAL A 132 -4.40 5.83 4.16
CA VAL A 132 -4.20 4.76 5.15
C VAL A 132 -5.19 3.61 4.89
N PHE A 133 -4.65 2.40 4.77
CA PHE A 133 -5.39 1.15 4.64
C PHE A 133 -5.00 0.18 5.74
N VAL A 134 -5.97 -0.53 6.30
CA VAL A 134 -5.74 -1.59 7.30
C VAL A 134 -6.40 -2.87 6.80
N LEU A 135 -5.59 -3.89 6.53
CA LEU A 135 -6.02 -5.16 5.98
C LEU A 135 -6.11 -6.21 7.09
N THR A 136 -7.22 -6.95 7.15
CA THR A 136 -7.46 -7.95 8.19
C THR A 136 -8.29 -9.11 7.63
N PRO A 137 -8.22 -10.33 8.19
CA PRO A 137 -8.96 -11.45 7.62
C PRO A 137 -10.47 -11.32 7.84
N PHE A 138 -11.25 -11.80 6.87
CA PHE A 138 -12.67 -12.08 7.10
C PHE A 138 -12.84 -13.14 8.19
N ALA A 139 -13.90 -13.01 8.99
CA ALA A 139 -14.31 -14.04 9.93
C ALA A 139 -14.88 -15.23 9.15
N THR A 140 -14.33 -16.42 9.42
CA THR A 140 -14.83 -17.69 8.89
C THR A 140 -15.94 -18.24 9.78
N GLU A 141 -16.76 -19.16 9.25
CA GLU A 141 -17.80 -19.83 10.04
C GLU A 141 -17.23 -20.57 11.27
N TRP A 142 -16.03 -21.17 11.11
CA TRP A 142 -15.33 -21.78 12.23
C TRP A 142 -15.01 -20.76 13.33
N ASP A 143 -14.63 -19.53 12.99
CA ASP A 143 -14.37 -18.48 13.97
C ASP A 143 -15.64 -18.05 14.72
N ARG A 144 -16.79 -18.04 14.03
CA ARG A 144 -18.10 -17.74 14.65
C ARG A 144 -18.46 -18.78 15.68
N GLN A 145 -18.26 -20.06 15.34
CA GLN A 145 -18.64 -21.19 16.19
C GLN A 145 -17.69 -21.39 17.39
N ASN A 146 -16.38 -21.18 17.19
CA ASN A 146 -15.37 -21.51 18.21
C ASN A 146 -14.94 -20.31 19.05
N PHE A 147 -15.08 -19.08 18.54
CA PHE A 147 -14.68 -17.86 19.24
C PHE A 147 -15.81 -16.83 19.41
N GLY A 148 -17.03 -17.16 18.98
CA GLY A 148 -18.18 -16.26 19.13
C GLY A 148 -18.11 -14.99 18.29
N ILE A 149 -17.31 -14.97 17.21
CA ILE A 149 -17.15 -13.78 16.36
C ILE A 149 -18.41 -13.56 15.51
N SER A 150 -19.12 -12.47 15.76
CA SER A 150 -20.34 -12.11 15.03
C SER A 150 -20.11 -11.11 13.88
N THR A 151 -18.94 -10.48 13.82
CA THR A 151 -18.61 -9.47 12.82
C THR A 151 -18.22 -10.06 11.46
N THR A 152 -18.18 -9.23 10.41
CA THR A 152 -17.69 -9.63 9.08
C THR A 152 -16.18 -9.86 9.09
N LEU A 153 -15.43 -8.99 9.76
CA LEU A 153 -13.99 -9.11 9.94
C LEU A 153 -13.68 -9.83 11.25
N ARG A 154 -12.62 -10.65 11.27
CA ARG A 154 -12.20 -11.39 12.47
C ARG A 154 -11.81 -10.46 13.61
N TYR A 155 -11.13 -9.37 13.30
CA TYR A 155 -10.58 -8.43 14.29
C TYR A 155 -11.22 -7.05 14.24
N GLN A 156 -12.49 -6.96 13.85
CA GLN A 156 -13.21 -5.71 13.53
C GLN A 156 -12.91 -4.55 14.49
N MET A 157 -13.09 -4.76 15.80
CA MET A 157 -12.89 -3.71 16.81
C MET A 157 -11.43 -3.26 16.89
N ARG A 158 -10.50 -4.22 17.00
CA ARG A 158 -9.05 -3.94 17.09
C ARG A 158 -8.51 -3.22 15.85
N VAL A 159 -8.98 -3.58 14.66
CA VAL A 159 -8.53 -2.90 13.44
C VAL A 159 -9.18 -1.53 13.25
N GLN A 160 -10.38 -1.30 13.79
CA GLN A 160 -10.99 0.04 13.84
C GLN A 160 -10.19 0.96 14.77
N GLU A 161 -9.84 0.47 15.97
CA GLU A 161 -8.98 1.18 16.91
C GLU A 161 -7.63 1.52 16.27
N LEU A 162 -6.96 0.53 15.67
CA LEU A 162 -5.67 0.73 15.01
C LEU A 162 -5.78 1.72 13.83
N ALA A 163 -6.81 1.59 12.99
CA ALA A 163 -7.03 2.50 11.87
C ALA A 163 -7.20 3.95 12.36
N GLN A 164 -8.01 4.16 13.40
CA GLN A 164 -8.24 5.47 14.01
C GLN A 164 -6.96 6.06 14.60
N GLN A 165 -6.19 5.25 15.33
CA GLN A 165 -4.92 5.67 15.90
C GLN A 165 -3.92 6.09 14.81
N ILE A 166 -3.82 5.33 13.71
CA ILE A 166 -2.92 5.66 12.59
C ILE A 166 -3.38 6.94 11.87
N VAL A 167 -4.67 7.10 11.54
CA VAL A 167 -5.11 8.34 10.87
C VAL A 167 -5.02 9.57 11.75
N SER A 168 -5.06 9.40 13.08
CA SER A 168 -4.86 10.52 14.02
C SER A 168 -3.45 11.13 13.95
N ILE A 169 -2.46 10.33 13.51
CA ILE A 169 -1.07 10.79 13.37
C ILE A 169 -0.69 11.07 11.92
N VAL A 170 -1.32 10.45 10.91
CA VAL A 170 -0.99 10.67 9.49
C VAL A 170 -1.81 11.84 8.94
N PRO A 171 -1.20 13.03 8.77
CA PRO A 171 -1.93 14.22 8.36
C PRO A 171 -2.32 14.14 6.88
N GLY A 172 -3.44 14.73 6.49
CA GLY A 172 -3.91 14.70 5.10
C GLY A 172 -4.51 13.36 4.64
N SER A 173 -4.61 12.37 5.53
CA SER A 173 -5.20 11.04 5.24
C SER A 173 -6.71 11.03 4.99
N GLY A 174 -7.36 12.20 5.04
CA GLY A 174 -8.83 12.32 4.95
C GLY A 174 -9.57 11.95 6.23
N GLY A 175 -8.85 11.68 7.33
CA GLY A 175 -9.41 11.44 8.66
C GLY A 175 -10.08 10.08 8.86
N ASN A 176 -10.09 9.21 7.83
CA ASN A 176 -10.70 7.88 7.89
C ASN A 176 -9.73 6.84 7.34
N GLY A 177 -9.44 5.81 8.13
CA GLY A 177 -8.67 4.65 7.68
C GLY A 177 -9.57 3.67 6.93
N ILE A 178 -9.12 3.21 5.76
CA ILE A 178 -9.90 2.27 4.94
C ILE A 178 -9.60 0.85 5.42
N ILE A 179 -10.59 0.17 6.00
CA ILE A 179 -10.44 -1.20 6.49
C ILE A 179 -10.85 -2.16 5.37
N LEU A 180 -9.97 -3.10 5.05
CA LEU A 180 -10.12 -4.06 3.97
C LEU A 180 -10.08 -5.49 4.52
N GLY A 181 -10.99 -6.32 4.04
CA GLY A 181 -11.01 -7.75 4.34
C GLY A 181 -10.24 -8.56 3.31
N TYR A 182 -9.58 -9.64 3.73
CA TYR A 182 -9.02 -10.64 2.81
C TYR A 182 -9.45 -12.06 3.20
N THR A 183 -9.41 -12.98 2.23
CA THR A 183 -9.78 -14.37 2.45
C THR A 183 -8.69 -15.11 3.23
N ARG A 184 -9.02 -15.59 4.43
CA ARG A 184 -8.07 -16.38 5.23
C ARG A 184 -7.78 -17.70 4.53
N THR A 185 -6.51 -18.05 4.42
CA THR A 185 -6.02 -19.29 3.78
C THR A 185 -4.91 -19.93 4.62
N SER A 186 -4.22 -20.95 4.11
CA SER A 186 -3.07 -21.55 4.80
C SER A 186 -1.80 -20.70 4.66
N ARG A 187 -0.82 -20.91 5.56
CA ARG A 187 0.52 -20.32 5.42
C ARG A 187 1.15 -20.64 4.06
N GLN A 188 1.02 -21.88 3.60
CA GLN A 188 1.58 -22.32 2.32
C GLN A 188 0.96 -21.56 1.16
N ALA A 189 -0.37 -21.49 1.09
CA ALA A 189 -1.08 -20.82 -0.01
C ALA A 189 -0.83 -19.30 -0.02
N SER A 190 -0.86 -18.66 1.15
CA SER A 190 -0.61 -17.22 1.28
C SER A 190 0.83 -16.82 0.95
N SER A 191 1.80 -17.74 1.08
CA SER A 191 3.22 -17.47 0.84
C SER A 191 3.70 -17.82 -0.58
N GLN A 192 2.87 -18.52 -1.37
CA GLN A 192 3.24 -19.02 -2.69
C GLN A 192 3.55 -17.89 -3.68
N VAL A 193 4.58 -18.09 -4.50
CA VAL A 193 4.97 -17.19 -5.60
C VAL A 193 5.17 -18.05 -6.86
N PRO A 194 4.37 -17.85 -7.94
CA PRO A 194 3.22 -16.93 -8.03
C PRO A 194 2.02 -17.40 -7.19
N GLY A 195 1.11 -16.48 -6.86
CA GLY A 195 -0.13 -16.78 -6.12
C GLY A 195 -1.02 -15.55 -5.95
N ILE A 196 -2.25 -15.74 -5.48
CA ILE A 196 -3.26 -14.67 -5.30
C ILE A 196 -3.76 -14.54 -3.87
N ALA A 197 -3.80 -15.62 -3.09
CA ALA A 197 -4.41 -15.59 -1.77
C ALA A 197 -3.50 -14.93 -0.72
N GLY A 198 -4.12 -14.31 0.30
CA GLY A 198 -3.41 -13.84 1.51
C GLY A 198 -2.26 -12.90 1.21
N ARG A 199 -2.53 -11.86 0.40
CA ARG A 199 -1.55 -10.83 0.01
C ARG A 199 -2.22 -9.51 -0.34
N ALA A 200 -1.43 -8.45 -0.28
CA ALA A 200 -1.77 -7.18 -0.86
C ALA A 200 -0.54 -6.56 -1.52
N ILE A 201 -0.78 -5.90 -2.65
CA ILE A 201 0.26 -5.38 -3.51
C ILE A 201 -0.10 -3.95 -3.87
N LEU A 202 0.86 -3.05 -3.70
CA LEU A 202 0.85 -1.78 -4.38
C LEU A 202 1.64 -1.93 -5.68
N GLU A 203 0.95 -1.85 -6.80
CA GLU A 203 1.54 -1.77 -8.12
C GLU A 203 1.78 -0.30 -8.46
N ILE A 204 2.92 0.01 -9.07
CA ILE A 204 3.35 1.37 -9.39
C ILE A 204 3.74 1.45 -10.86
N ASP A 205 3.08 2.35 -11.56
CA ASP A 205 3.44 2.76 -12.91
C ASP A 205 3.80 4.25 -12.89
N PRO A 206 5.09 4.61 -12.81
CA PRO A 206 5.51 6.01 -12.77
C PRO A 206 5.28 6.75 -14.09
N SER A 207 4.96 6.04 -15.19
CA SER A 207 4.76 6.61 -16.54
C SER A 207 3.37 6.31 -17.10
N TYR A 208 2.36 6.19 -16.24
CA TYR A 208 0.99 5.83 -16.62
C TYR A 208 0.39 6.73 -17.72
N ALA A 209 0.57 8.05 -17.62
CA ALA A 209 0.05 8.97 -18.61
C ALA A 209 0.98 10.18 -18.81
N ARG A 210 0.79 10.87 -19.93
CA ARG A 210 1.46 12.14 -20.23
C ARG A 210 0.43 13.18 -20.66
N LEU A 211 0.47 14.35 -20.01
CA LEU A 211 -0.25 15.53 -20.46
C LEU A 211 0.67 16.38 -21.32
N THR A 212 0.22 16.73 -22.52
CA THR A 212 0.97 17.63 -23.41
C THR A 212 0.05 18.69 -24.01
N THR A 213 0.65 19.73 -24.58
CA THR A 213 -0.06 20.72 -25.39
C THR A 213 0.28 20.49 -26.86
N PRO A 214 -0.70 20.58 -27.77
CA PRO A 214 -0.44 20.38 -29.20
C PRO A 214 0.44 21.48 -29.83
N TYR A 215 0.71 22.57 -29.11
CA TYR A 215 1.42 23.76 -29.62
C TYR A 215 2.91 23.82 -29.25
N ASP A 216 3.41 22.90 -28.42
CA ASP A 216 4.83 22.81 -28.08
C ASP A 216 5.35 21.39 -28.31
N SER A 217 5.74 21.11 -29.55
CA SER A 217 6.32 19.83 -29.96
C SER A 217 7.69 19.54 -29.34
N LYS A 218 8.30 20.52 -28.63
CA LYS A 218 9.55 20.36 -27.88
C LYS A 218 9.30 20.12 -26.38
N SER A 219 8.07 20.30 -25.90
CA SER A 219 7.71 20.01 -24.52
C SER A 219 7.78 18.51 -24.26
N THR A 220 8.44 18.12 -23.18
CA THR A 220 8.42 16.73 -22.70
C THR A 220 7.07 16.32 -22.11
N GLY A 221 6.13 17.26 -21.98
CA GLY A 221 4.86 17.07 -21.29
C GLY A 221 5.03 16.91 -19.78
N LEU A 222 3.89 16.84 -19.08
CA LEU A 222 3.82 16.51 -17.66
C LEU A 222 3.56 15.00 -17.52
N GLN A 223 4.47 14.30 -16.88
CA GLN A 223 4.35 12.88 -16.59
C GLN A 223 3.45 12.65 -15.37
N ILE A 224 2.51 11.73 -15.52
CA ILE A 224 1.59 11.26 -14.48
C ILE A 224 1.95 9.81 -14.17
N GLY A 225 2.27 9.55 -12.91
CA GLY A 225 2.34 8.20 -12.38
C GLY A 225 0.99 7.76 -11.82
N ARG A 226 0.80 6.45 -11.68
CA ARG A 226 -0.35 5.83 -11.00
C ARG A 226 0.14 4.72 -10.10
N TRP A 227 -0.36 4.66 -8.89
CA TRP A 227 -0.30 3.44 -8.10
C TRP A 227 -1.68 2.78 -8.02
N ARG A 228 -1.70 1.46 -7.91
CA ARG A 228 -2.90 0.63 -7.78
C ARG A 228 -2.75 -0.28 -6.57
N LEU A 229 -3.74 -0.28 -5.68
CA LEU A 229 -3.79 -1.19 -4.55
C LEU A 229 -4.61 -2.43 -4.91
N TRP A 230 -3.97 -3.58 -4.86
CA TRP A 230 -4.57 -4.89 -5.05
C TRP A 230 -4.65 -5.61 -3.71
N VAL A 231 -5.81 -6.19 -3.41
CA VAL A 231 -5.96 -7.16 -2.32
C VAL A 231 -6.38 -8.47 -2.94
N GLU A 232 -5.57 -9.50 -2.67
CA GLU A 232 -5.62 -10.76 -3.40
C GLU A 232 -5.48 -10.55 -4.90
N ASP A 233 -6.56 -10.66 -5.68
CA ASP A 233 -6.58 -10.41 -7.13
C ASP A 233 -7.60 -9.31 -7.51
N GLN A 234 -8.08 -8.57 -6.51
CA GLN A 234 -9.06 -7.51 -6.69
C GLN A 234 -8.39 -6.14 -6.67
N LEU A 235 -8.63 -5.35 -7.71
CA LEU A 235 -8.27 -3.93 -7.71
C LEU A 235 -9.17 -3.19 -6.73
N ILE A 236 -8.60 -2.71 -5.63
CA ILE A 236 -9.34 -1.98 -4.60
C ILE A 236 -9.47 -0.51 -4.96
N THR A 237 -8.35 0.12 -5.31
CA THR A 237 -8.31 1.55 -5.64
C THR A 237 -7.01 1.91 -6.37
N TYR A 238 -6.94 3.14 -6.86
CA TYR A 238 -5.74 3.71 -7.47
C TYR A 238 -5.67 5.22 -7.19
N GLN A 239 -4.49 5.81 -7.40
CA GLN A 239 -4.31 7.25 -7.40
C GLN A 239 -3.23 7.65 -8.38
N ASP A 240 -3.52 8.72 -9.10
CA ASP A 240 -2.57 9.40 -9.96
C ASP A 240 -1.71 10.35 -9.12
N PHE A 241 -0.44 10.45 -9.45
CA PHE A 241 0.50 11.33 -8.77
C PHE A 241 1.47 11.98 -9.76
N TRP A 242 2.06 13.08 -9.33
CA TRP A 242 2.97 13.88 -10.15
C TRP A 242 4.42 13.58 -9.80
N LEU A 243 5.27 13.43 -10.82
CA LEU A 243 6.72 13.32 -10.67
C LEU A 243 7.38 14.61 -11.16
N PRO A 244 7.59 15.62 -10.28
CA PRO A 244 8.04 16.97 -10.70
C PRO A 244 9.48 17.03 -11.23
N HIS A 245 10.23 15.92 -11.26
CA HIS A 245 11.64 15.91 -11.64
C HIS A 245 12.00 15.03 -12.84
N ILE A 246 11.02 14.55 -13.59
CA ILE A 246 11.29 13.81 -14.82
C ILE A 246 10.99 14.73 -16.01
N THR A 247 11.98 15.54 -16.39
CA THR A 247 12.13 15.86 -17.80
C THR A 247 12.37 14.52 -18.51
N ALA A 248 11.47 14.15 -19.42
CA ALA A 248 11.64 12.92 -20.19
C ALA A 248 13.07 12.85 -20.76
N PRO A 249 13.73 11.68 -20.80
CA PRO A 249 15.03 11.56 -21.42
C PRO A 249 14.93 12.13 -22.83
N GLY A 250 15.71 13.17 -23.12
CA GLY A 250 15.77 13.79 -24.43
C GLY A 250 16.10 12.72 -25.44
N GLY A 251 15.11 12.32 -26.23
CA GLY A 251 15.29 11.33 -27.28
C GLY A 251 16.44 11.79 -28.16
N THR A 252 17.52 11.02 -28.18
CA THR A 252 18.52 11.12 -29.22
C THR A 252 17.80 10.81 -30.53
N SER A 253 17.44 11.88 -31.25
CA SER A 253 17.13 11.80 -32.67
C SER A 253 18.34 11.15 -33.33
N ARG A 254 18.23 9.85 -33.60
CA ARG A 254 19.12 9.14 -34.50
C ARG A 254 19.03 9.91 -35.82
N ARG A 255 20.09 10.64 -36.15
CA ARG A 255 20.25 11.19 -37.49
C ARG A 255 20.34 9.99 -38.41
N ASP A 256 19.34 9.82 -39.26
CA ASP A 256 19.53 9.07 -40.50
C ASP A 256 20.61 9.81 -41.29
N ILE A 257 21.70 9.11 -41.50
CA ILE A 257 22.79 9.50 -42.37
C ILE A 257 22.31 9.11 -43.78
N GLY A 258 22.42 10.05 -44.72
CA GLY A 258 22.12 9.82 -46.14
C GLY A 258 23.07 8.82 -46.80
#